data_AF-A0A7R9JJ64-F1
#
_entry.id   AF-A0A7R9JJ64-F1
#
_cell.length_a   1.000
_cell.length_b   1.000
_cell.length_c   1.000
_cell.angle_alpha   90.00
_cell.angle_beta   90.00
_cell.angle_gamma   90.00
#
_symmetry.space_group_name_H-M   'P 1'
#
loop_
_entity.id
_entity.type
_entity.pdbx_description
1 polymer ?
#
loop_
_entity_poly.entity_id
_entity_poly.type
_entity_poly.pdbx_seq_one_letter_code
_entity_poly.pdbx_strand_id
1 'polypeptide(L)' 'MHEDKLHKISNKLVMAVSGESGDTSQFAEYIAKNIQLYKMRNGYELSPSAAANFTRRNLAEYLRSR' A
#
# COMPACT_ATOMS: atom_id res chain seq x y z
N MET A 1 -18.50 -3.85 -14.19
CA MET A 1 -17.43 -2.82 -14.12
C MET A 1 -16.30 -3.47 -13.33
N HIS A 2 -15.16 -3.74 -13.97
CA HIS A 2 -14.00 -4.32 -13.29
C HIS A 2 -13.36 -3.22 -12.45
N GLU A 3 -13.37 -3.39 -11.13
CA GLU A 3 -12.59 -2.54 -10.24
C GLU A 3 -11.11 -2.91 -10.40
N ASP A 4 -10.25 -1.92 -10.64
CA ASP A 4 -8.82 -2.16 -10.80
C ASP A 4 -8.23 -2.54 -9.44
N LYS A 5 -8.04 -3.84 -9.24
CA LYS A 5 -7.47 -4.42 -8.02
C LYS A 5 -5.97 -4.17 -7.88
N LEU A 6 -5.34 -3.62 -8.91
CA LEU A 6 -3.91 -3.39 -9.01
C LEU A 6 -3.59 -1.90 -8.80
N HIS A 7 -2.89 -1.60 -7.71
CA HIS A 7 -2.46 -0.25 -7.37
C HIS A 7 -0.96 -0.12 -7.57
N LYS A 8 -0.54 0.82 -8.41
CA LYS A 8 0.87 1.14 -8.59
C LYS A 8 1.37 1.96 -7.39
N ILE A 9 2.35 1.40 -6.67
CA ILE A 9 2.87 1.98 -5.41
C ILE A 9 4.23 2.65 -5.61
N SER A 10 5.00 2.19 -6.59
CA SER A 10 6.25 2.83 -7.03
C SER A 10 6.49 2.52 -8.52
N ASN A 11 7.56 3.06 -9.10
CA ASN A 11 7.95 2.78 -10.48
C ASN A 11 8.13 1.29 -10.78
N LYS A 12 8.56 0.51 -9.76
CA LYS A 12 8.83 -0.93 -9.86
C LYS A 12 7.99 -1.78 -8.89
N LEU A 13 6.91 -1.22 -8.33
CA LEU A 13 6.09 -1.90 -7.33
C LEU A 13 4.60 -1.73 -7.62
N VAL A 14 3.87 -2.85 -7.54
CA VAL A 14 2.41 -2.93 -7.68
C VAL A 14 1.86 -3.73 -6.50
N MET A 15 0.74 -3.28 -5.95
CA MET A 15 -0.02 -3.97 -4.90
C MET A 15 -1.35 -4.47 -5.47
N ALA A 16 -1.65 -5.75 -5.27
CA ALA A 16 -2.98 -6.29 -5.52
C ALA A 16 -3.77 -6.28 -4.21
N VAL A 17 -5.01 -5.78 -4.22
CA VAL A 17 -5.89 -5.78 -3.04
C VAL A 17 -7.26 -6.32 -3.41
N SER A 18 -7.87 -7.02 -2.47
CA SER A 18 -9.18 -7.66 -2.63
C SER A 18 -9.95 -7.62 -1.32
N GLY A 19 -11.24 -7.31 -1.40
CA GLY A 19 -12.09 -7.11 -0.24
C GLY A 19 -13.25 -6.17 -0.57
N GLU A 20 -13.85 -5.58 0.45
CA GLU A 20 -14.87 -4.55 0.27
C GLU A 20 -14.27 -3.29 -0.35
N SER A 21 -14.84 -2.85 -1.48
CA SER A 21 -14.34 -1.75 -2.34
C SER A 21 -13.90 -0.50 -1.56
N GLY A 22 -14.68 -0.08 -0.55
CA GLY A 22 -14.39 1.10 0.26
C GLY A 22 -13.16 0.95 1.16
N ASP A 23 -13.05 -0.18 1.86
CA ASP A 23 -11.93 -0.44 2.78
C ASP A 23 -10.64 -0.70 1.99
N THR A 24 -10.72 -1.46 0.89
CA THR A 24 -9.54 -1.79 0.08
C THR A 24 -8.97 -0.58 -0.64
N SER A 25 -9.82 0.30 -1.18
CA SER A 25 -9.36 1.48 -1.90
C SER A 25 -8.65 2.46 -0.97
N GLN A 26 -9.22 2.72 0.21
CA GLN A 26 -8.60 3.60 1.20
C GLN A 26 -7.29 3.03 1.74
N PHE A 27 -7.25 1.73 2.05
CA PHE A 27 -6.01 1.09 2.47
C PHE A 27 -4.94 1.13 1.37
N ALA A 28 -5.33 0.87 0.12
CA ALA A 28 -4.40 0.91 -1.00
C ALA A 28 -3.78 2.30 -1.19
N GLU A 29 -4.62 3.34 -1.15
CA GLU A 29 -4.20 4.72 -1.27
C GLU A 29 -3.31 5.17 -0.11
N TYR A 30 -3.65 4.76 1.11
CA TYR A 30 -2.84 5.02 2.30
C TYR A 30 -1.43 4.45 2.17
N ILE A 31 -1.30 3.19 1.77
CA ILE A 31 0.01 2.55 1.57
C ILE A 31 0.78 3.26 0.44
N ALA A 32 0.12 3.58 -0.67
CA ALA A 32 0.74 4.27 -1.81
C ALA A 32 1.33 5.63 -1.43
N LYS A 33 0.55 6.45 -0.73
CA LYS A 33 1.00 7.77 -0.28
C LYS A 33 2.18 7.68 0.70
N ASN A 34 2.17 6.71 1.62
CA ASN A 34 3.27 6.54 2.58
C ASN A 34 4.57 6.06 1.91
N ILE A 35 4.49 5.15 0.94
CA ILE A 35 5.67 4.73 0.16
C ILE A 35 6.23 5.89 -0.67
N GLN A 36 5.36 6.68 -1.30
CA GLN A 36 5.77 7.87 -2.04
C GLN A 36 6.40 8.94 -1.14
N LEU A 37 5.82 9.18 0.03
CA LEU A 37 6.37 10.09 1.04
C LEU A 37 7.75 9.61 1.52
N TYR A 38 7.91 8.31 1.77
CA TYR A 38 9.21 7.74 2.13
C TYR A 38 10.26 8.02 1.06
N LYS A 39 9.91 7.85 -0.22
CA LYS A 39 10.79 8.17 -1.35
C LYS A 39 11.19 9.65 -1.36
N MET A 40 10.23 10.55 -1.15
CA MET A 40 10.50 12.00 -1.09
C MET A 40 11.40 12.38 0.08
N ARG A 41 11.24 11.74 1.24
CA ARG A 41 12.03 12.05 2.46
C ARG A 41 13.45 11.50 2.42
N ASN A 42 13.64 10.32 1.84
CA ASN A 42 14.94 9.62 1.88
C ASN A 42 15.71 9.68 0.55
N GLY A 43 15.07 10.10 -0.54
CA GLY A 43 15.69 10.18 -1.87
C GLY A 43 15.83 8.84 -2.61
N TYR A 44 15.37 7.73 -2.03
CA TYR A 44 15.40 6.40 -2.66
C TYR A 44 14.10 5.63 -2.48
N GLU A 45 13.84 4.67 -3.38
CA GLU A 45 12.65 3.82 -3.32
C GLU A 45 12.77 2.71 -2.28
N LEU A 46 11.66 2.36 -1.64
CA LEU A 46 11.59 1.18 -0.79
C LEU A 46 11.82 -0.08 -1.61
N SER A 47 12.56 -1.04 -1.05
CA SER A 47 12.67 -2.37 -1.62
C SER A 47 11.30 -3.09 -1.55
N PRO A 48 11.04 -4.06 -2.43
CA PRO A 48 9.80 -4.85 -2.37
C PRO A 48 9.57 -5.52 -1.01
N SER A 49 10.63 -6.00 -0.36
CA SER A 49 10.56 -6.62 0.97
C SER A 49 10.19 -5.62 2.06
N ALA A 50 10.76 -4.42 2.03
CA ALA A 50 10.45 -3.36 2.98
C ALA A 50 9.01 -2.86 2.80
N ALA A 51 8.57 -2.65 1.54
CA ALA A 51 7.20 -2.30 1.21
C ALA A 51 6.20 -3.37 1.70
N ALA A 52 6.48 -4.65 1.46
CA ALA A 52 5.62 -5.75 1.92
C ALA A 52 5.54 -5.83 3.46
N ASN A 53 6.66 -5.63 4.16
CA ASN A 53 6.69 -5.58 5.62
C ASN A 53 5.87 -4.40 6.16
N PHE A 54 6.02 -3.22 5.56
CA PHE A 54 5.23 -2.04 5.90
C PHE A 54 3.74 -2.29 5.70
N THR A 55 3.32 -2.81 4.54
CA THR A 55 1.92 -3.13 4.24
C THR A 55 1.34 -4.13 5.24
N ARG A 56 2.03 -5.24 5.51
CA ARG A 56 1.57 -6.25 6.49
C ARG A 56 1.39 -5.68 7.89
N ARG A 57 2.32 -4.84 8.35
CA ARG A 57 2.24 -4.22 9.68
C ARG A 57 1.02 -3.32 9.78
N ASN A 58 0.81 -2.43 8.81
CA ASN A 58 -0.37 -1.54 8.79
C ASN A 58 -1.67 -2.34 8.69
N LEU A 59 -1.71 -3.41 7.89
CA LEU A 59 -2.89 -4.28 7.82
C LEU A 59 -3.19 -4.91 9.19
N ALA A 60 -2.16 -5.41 9.88
CA ALA A 60 -2.32 -6.02 11.19
C ALA A 60 -2.70 -5.00 12.28
N GLU A 61 -2.23 -3.75 12.18
CA GLU A 61 -2.66 -2.65 13.05
C GLU A 61 -4.13 -2.31 12.79
N TYR A 62 -4.52 -2.17 11.53
CA TYR A 62 -5.91 -1.88 11.12
C TYR A 62 -6.90 -2.95 11.62
N LEU A 63 -6.52 -4.23 11.57
CA LEU A 63 -7.33 -5.34 12.08
C LEU A 63 -7.46 -5.36 13.61
N ARG A 64 -6.50 -4.77 14.35
CA ARG A 64 -6.51 -4.71 15.82
C ARG A 64 -7.15 -3.45 16.39
N SER A 65 -7.34 -2.42 15.57
CA SER A 65 -7.99 -1.17 15.97
C SER A 65 -9.52 -1.18 15.78
N ARG A 66 -10.07 -2.28 15.26
CA ARG A 66 -11.52 -2.58 15.25
C ARG A 66 -11.88 -3.39 16.49
#